data_AF-A0A7Y1XB88-F1
#
_entry.id   AF-A0A7Y1XB88-F1
#
_cell.length_a   1.000
_cell.length_b   1.000
_cell.length_c   1.000
_cell.angle_alpha   90.00
_cell.angle_beta   90.00
_cell.angle_gamma   90.00
#
_symmetry.space_group_name_H-M   'P 1'
#
loop_
_entity.id
_entity.type
_entity.pdbx_description
1 polymer ?
#
loop_
_entity_poly.entity_id
_entity_poly.type
_entity_poly.pdbx_seq_one_letter_code
_entity_poly.pdbx_strand_id
1 'polypeptide(L)'
;FSDNVFEISGNWTTTFVNGNTHTYEVLTPLRREVICTYFVSGSIDIQRTNFGGVFDYGEGECDNQATFTFNNGNVINITLN
;
A
#
# COMPACT_ATOMS: atom_id res chain seq x y z
N PHE A 1 24.97 11.54 -5.02
CA PHE A 1 24.24 11.31 -3.75
C PHE A 1 22.75 11.34 -4.06
N SER A 2 22.13 10.18 -4.32
CA SER A 2 20.66 10.01 -4.35
C SER A 2 20.23 8.53 -4.46
N ASP A 3 20.97 7.60 -3.87
CA ASP A 3 20.70 6.15 -3.91
C ASP A 3 20.07 5.63 -2.62
N ASN A 4 19.68 6.52 -1.70
CA ASN A 4 19.02 6.15 -0.46
C ASN A 4 17.72 5.40 -0.76
N VAL A 5 17.62 4.20 -0.18
CA VAL A 5 16.43 3.36 -0.17
C VAL A 5 15.94 3.24 1.26
N PHE A 6 14.63 3.42 1.44
CA PHE A 6 13.93 3.17 2.69
C PHE A 6 12.93 2.05 2.49
N GLU A 7 12.86 1.16 3.46
CA GLU A 7 11.84 0.11 3.52
C GLU A 7 10.95 0.35 4.74
N ILE A 8 9.65 0.32 4.51
CA ILE A 8 8.65 0.57 5.55
C ILE A 8 7.87 -0.72 5.76
N SER A 9 7.85 -1.20 7.00
CA SER A 9 7.08 -2.37 7.43
C SER A 9 6.31 -2.06 8.70
N GLY A 10 5.22 -2.78 8.92
CA GLY A 10 4.47 -2.69 10.17
C GLY A 10 3.01 -3.04 9.97
N ASN A 11 2.27 -2.93 11.06
CA ASN A 11 0.83 -3.04 11.06
C ASN A 11 0.25 -1.98 11.99
N TRP A 12 -0.96 -1.55 11.71
CA TRP A 12 -1.70 -0.66 12.60
C TRP A 12 -3.18 -0.96 12.57
N THR A 13 -3.82 -0.73 13.71
CA THR A 13 -5.27 -0.83 13.89
C THR A 13 -5.78 0.48 14.44
N THR A 14 -6.86 0.98 13.86
CA THR A 14 -7.53 2.21 14.30
C THR A 14 -8.99 1.93 14.58
N THR A 15 -9.43 2.18 15.81
CA THR A 15 -10.83 2.08 16.22
C THR A 15 -11.42 3.48 16.35
N PHE A 16 -12.52 3.74 15.65
CA PHE A 16 -13.22 5.02 15.64
C PHE A 16 -14.28 5.08 16.75
N VAL A 17 -14.69 6.29 17.13
CA VAL A 17 -15.71 6.52 18.19
C VAL A 17 -17.06 5.85 17.91
N ASN A 18 -17.36 5.55 16.64
CA ASN A 18 -18.57 4.83 16.22
C ASN A 18 -18.41 3.30 16.26
N GLY A 19 -17.29 2.78 16.76
CA GLY A 19 -17.00 1.35 16.87
C GLY A 19 -16.42 0.71 15.60
N ASN A 20 -16.30 1.43 14.49
CA ASN A 20 -15.65 0.90 13.29
C ASN A 20 -14.16 0.69 13.55
N THR A 21 -13.60 -0.38 13.00
CA THR A 21 -12.16 -0.66 13.05
C THR A 21 -11.61 -0.74 11.64
N HIS A 22 -10.43 -0.16 11.44
CA HIS A 22 -9.64 -0.30 10.22
C HIS A 22 -8.28 -0.89 10.56
N THR A 23 -7.87 -1.92 9.83
CA THR A 23 -6.56 -2.54 9.96
C THR A 23 -5.77 -2.39 8.69
N TYR A 24 -4.46 -2.29 8.85
CA TYR A 24 -3.53 -2.20 7.75
C TYR A 24 -2.30 -3.01 8.13
N GLU A 25 -1.88 -3.89 7.24
CA GLU A 25 -0.70 -4.73 7.43
C GLU A 25 0.18 -4.64 6.19
N VAL A 26 1.44 -4.24 6.37
CA VAL A 26 2.41 -4.28 5.28
C VAL A 26 2.81 -5.74 5.07
N LEU A 27 2.35 -6.34 3.96
CA LEU A 27 2.65 -7.72 3.59
C LEU A 27 4.07 -7.83 3.03
N THR A 28 4.41 -6.91 2.13
CA THR A 28 5.75 -6.77 1.55
C THR A 28 6.25 -5.36 1.84
N PRO A 29 7.46 -5.18 2.41
CA PRO A 29 7.97 -3.87 2.77
C PRO A 29 7.83 -2.86 1.64
N LEU A 30 7.32 -1.67 1.96
CA LEU A 30 7.16 -0.60 0.99
C LEU A 30 8.52 0.03 0.72
N ARG A 31 8.97 -0.05 -0.53
CA ARG A 31 10.29 0.44 -0.93
C ARG A 31 10.17 1.86 -1.48
N ARG A 32 10.82 2.80 -0.80
CA ARG A 32 10.90 4.20 -1.20
C ARG A 32 12.33 4.55 -1.59
N GLU A 33 12.55 4.81 -2.86
CA GLU A 33 13.82 5.35 -3.35
C GLU A 33 13.74 6.87 -3.39
N VAL A 34 14.70 7.59 -2.80
CA VAL A 34 14.63 9.07 -2.68
C VAL A 34 14.47 9.78 -4.02
N ILE A 35 15.02 9.20 -5.09
CA ILE A 35 14.94 9.75 -6.45
C ILE A 35 13.54 9.67 -7.07
N CYS A 36 12.71 8.73 -6.61
CA CYS A 36 11.35 8.55 -7.09
C CYS A 36 10.37 9.39 -6.28
N THR A 37 9.22 9.76 -6.84
CA THR A 37 8.14 10.42 -6.07
C THR A 37 7.35 9.40 -5.26
N TYR A 38 7.08 8.24 -5.85
CA TYR A 38 6.20 7.20 -5.33
C TYR A 38 6.97 6.07 -4.65
N PHE A 39 6.26 5.17 -3.96
CA PHE A 39 6.80 3.86 -3.65
C PHE A 39 6.96 3.08 -4.94
N VAL A 40 8.09 2.40 -5.09
CA VAL A 40 8.41 1.64 -6.31
C VAL A 40 8.00 0.18 -6.19
N SER A 41 7.82 -0.32 -4.96
CA SER A 41 7.36 -1.69 -4.71
C SER A 41 6.78 -1.88 -3.31
N GLY A 42 6.14 -3.03 -3.10
CA GLY A 42 5.60 -3.48 -1.82
C GLY A 42 4.08 -3.48 -1.80
N SER A 43 3.49 -4.04 -0.74
CA SER A 43 2.05 -4.22 -0.67
C SER A 43 1.50 -4.13 0.74
N ILE A 44 0.26 -3.65 0.85
CA ILE A 44 -0.46 -3.44 2.10
C ILE A 44 -1.80 -4.17 2.02
N ASP A 45 -2.10 -5.04 2.98
CA ASP A 45 -3.46 -5.50 3.21
C ASP A 45 -4.25 -4.44 3.98
N ILE A 46 -5.38 -4.02 3.42
CA ILE A 46 -6.24 -2.99 3.98
C ILE A 46 -7.58 -3.62 4.29
N GLN A 47 -8.00 -3.61 5.56
CA GLN A 47 -9.32 -4.08 5.95
C GLN A 47 -10.09 -2.98 6.67
N ARG A 48 -11.22 -2.58 6.09
CA ARG A 48 -12.16 -1.61 6.65
C ARG A 48 -13.54 -2.26 6.76
N THR A 49 -14.44 -1.61 7.49
CA THR A 49 -15.78 -2.14 7.80
C THR A 49 -16.54 -2.69 6.59
N ASN A 50 -16.46 -2.03 5.43
CA ASN A 50 -17.24 -2.39 4.24
C ASN A 50 -16.40 -2.60 2.98
N PHE A 51 -15.07 -2.58 3.12
CA PHE A 51 -14.15 -2.61 1.98
C PHE A 51 -12.79 -3.10 2.47
N GLY A 52 -12.16 -3.95 1.68
CA GLY A 52 -10.80 -4.37 1.94
C GLY A 52 -10.17 -5.08 0.75
N GLY A 53 -8.88 -5.28 0.85
CA GLY A 53 -8.06 -5.84 -0.20
C GLY A 53 -6.61 -5.41 -0.11
N VAL A 54 -5.82 -5.89 -1.06
CA VAL A 54 -4.39 -5.63 -1.14
C VAL A 54 -4.12 -4.48 -2.09
N PHE A 55 -3.43 -3.45 -1.60
CA PHE A 55 -2.86 -2.39 -2.41
C PHE A 55 -1.40 -2.75 -2.74
N ASP A 56 -1.06 -2.84 -4.03
CA ASP A 56 0.24 -3.25 -4.53
C ASP A 56 0.87 -2.12 -5.36
N TYR A 57 2.09 -1.71 -4.98
CA TYR A 57 2.85 -0.63 -5.61
C TYR A 57 3.73 -1.10 -6.77
N GLY A 58 3.71 -2.38 -7.13
CA GLY A 58 4.49 -2.93 -8.23
C GLY A 58 5.85 -3.50 -7.81
N GLU A 59 6.75 -3.63 -8.79
CA GLU A 59 7.95 -4.49 -8.70
C GLU A 59 9.28 -3.71 -8.85
N GLY A 60 9.27 -2.39 -8.69
CA GLY A 60 10.48 -1.56 -8.64
C GLY A 60 10.56 -0.45 -9.69
N GLU A 61 9.57 -0.32 -10.58
CA GLU A 61 9.53 0.78 -11.54
C GLU A 61 9.16 2.10 -10.84
N CYS A 62 9.87 3.17 -11.19
CA CYS A 62 9.49 4.51 -10.74
C CYS A 62 8.41 5.09 -11.68
N ASP A 63 7.20 4.56 -11.55
CA ASP A 63 6.01 5.09 -12.22
C ASP A 63 4.93 5.49 -11.20
N ASN A 64 3.79 5.96 -11.69
CA ASN A 64 2.65 6.33 -10.87
C ASN A 64 1.54 5.27 -10.94
N GLN A 65 1.87 4.02 -11.23
CA GLN A 65 0.90 2.93 -11.36
C GLN A 65 0.95 2.02 -10.13
N ALA A 66 -0.22 1.55 -9.73
CA ALA A 66 -0.40 0.57 -8.67
C ALA A 66 -1.64 -0.27 -8.99
N THR A 67 -1.85 -1.35 -8.26
CA THR A 67 -3.08 -2.14 -8.35
C THR A 67 -3.75 -2.26 -6.99
N PHE A 68 -5.07 -2.34 -7.00
CA PHE A 68 -5.84 -2.71 -5.81
C PHE A 68 -6.65 -3.96 -6.11
N THR A 69 -6.36 -5.02 -5.36
CA THR A 69 -7.08 -6.29 -5.43
C THR A 69 -8.04 -6.37 -4.25
N PHE A 70 -9.34 -6.23 -4.53
CA PHE A 70 -10.38 -6.35 -3.52
C PHE A 70 -10.44 -7.77 -2.95
N ASN A 71 -10.98 -7.92 -1.73
CA ASN A 71 -11.18 -9.23 -1.09
C ASN A 71 -12.01 -10.23 -1.91
N ASN A 72 -12.83 -9.76 -2.86
CA ASN A 72 -13.61 -10.60 -3.77
C ASN A 72 -12.83 -11.01 -5.03
N GLY A 73 -11.53 -10.66 -5.12
CA GLY A 73 -10.64 -10.95 -6.24
C GLY A 73 -10.74 -9.98 -7.41
N ASN A 74 -11.62 -8.96 -7.36
CA ASN A 74 -11.64 -7.93 -8.40
C ASN A 74 -10.37 -7.08 -8.33
N VAL A 75 -9.81 -6.71 -9.48
CA VAL A 75 -8.57 -5.93 -9.56
C VAL A 75 -8.83 -4.64 -10.32
N ILE A 76 -8.33 -3.53 -9.80
CA ILE A 76 -8.36 -2.23 -10.48
C ILE A 76 -6.96 -1.62 -10.53
N ASN A 77 -6.68 -0.89 -11.60
CA ASN A 77 -5.47 -0.09 -11.70
C ASN A 77 -5.68 1.26 -11.01
N ILE A 78 -4.66 1.71 -10.30
CA ILE A 78 -4.62 2.96 -9.56
C ILE A 78 -3.53 3.83 -10.15
N THR A 79 -3.85 5.09 -10.44
CA THR A 79 -2.87 6.11 -10.77
C THR A 79 -2.62 7.00 -9.56
N LEU A 80 -1.37 7.05 -9.10
CA LEU A 80 -0.91 7.82 -7.95
C LEU A 80 -0.78 9.30 -8.33
N ASN A 81 -1.28 10.21 -7.48
CA ASN A 81 -1.23 11.66 -7.67
C ASN A 81 -0.53 12.35 -6.51
#